data_AF-A0A5N7J8G6-F1
#
_entry.id   AF-A0A5N7J8G6-F1
#
_cell.length_a   1.000
_cell.length_b   1.000
_cell.length_c   1.000
_cell.angle_alpha   90.00
_cell.angle_beta   90.00
_cell.angle_gamma   90.00
#
_symmetry.space_group_name_H-M   'P 1'
#
loop_
_entity.id
_entity.type
_entity.pdbx_description
1 polymer ?
#
loop_
_entity_poly.entity_id
_entity_poly.type
_entity_poly.pdbx_seq_one_letter_code
_entity_poly.pdbx_strand_id
1 'polypeptide(L)'
;YQASVTVYECEDCDTCQYKPKCTKAKGNKKLYVSKKFIQKRSKSLENITSSEGIMLRTNRSIQVEGAFGVLKEDHGFRRFLTKGKINVKTEFTLLCFGYDINKFHNKIQNDRCRILLHEIKAS
;
A
#
# COMPACT_ATOMS: atom_id res chain seq x y z
N TYR A 1 5.90 -13.28 -18.39
CA TYR A 1 5.18 -13.64 -17.14
C TYR A 1 4.24 -14.80 -17.47
N GLN A 2 4.32 -15.92 -16.74
CA GLN A 2 3.43 -17.08 -16.92
C GLN A 2 2.62 -17.29 -15.63
N ALA A 3 1.30 -17.45 -15.75
CA ALA A 3 0.39 -17.68 -14.63
C ALA A 3 -0.41 -18.96 -14.86
N SER A 4 -0.48 -19.82 -13.84
CA SER A 4 -1.37 -20.99 -13.82
C SER A 4 -2.72 -20.61 -13.20
N VAL A 5 -3.80 -20.94 -13.92
CA VAL A 5 -5.17 -20.65 -13.53
C VAL A 5 -5.99 -21.92 -13.72
N THR A 6 -6.74 -22.33 -12.70
CA THR A 6 -7.72 -23.40 -12.82
C THR A 6 -9.02 -22.82 -13.34
N VAL A 7 -9.56 -23.40 -14.40
CA VAL A 7 -10.85 -23.00 -14.98
C VAL A 7 -11.89 -24.02 -14.57
N TYR A 8 -12.92 -23.56 -13.87
CA TYR A 8 -14.12 -24.35 -13.58
C TYR A 8 -15.21 -23.91 -14.53
N GLU A 9 -15.86 -24.86 -15.19
CA GLU A 9 -16.89 -24.60 -16.18
C GLU A 9 -18.13 -25.41 -15.85
N CYS A 10 -19.31 -24.80 -15.97
CA CYS A 10 -20.56 -25.55 -15.87
C CYS A 10 -20.68 -26.52 -17.06
N GLU A 11 -21.26 -27.69 -16.82
CA GLU A 11 -21.39 -28.75 -17.83
C GLU A 11 -22.25 -28.31 -19.03
N ASP A 12 -23.43 -27.78 -18.75
CA ASP A 12 -24.32 -27.20 -19.76
C ASP A 12 -25.11 -26.02 -19.19
N CYS A 13 -25.15 -24.92 -19.93
CA CYS A 13 -25.94 -23.73 -19.62
C CYS A 13 -26.97 -23.42 -20.71
N ASP A 14 -27.03 -24.15 -21.81
CA ASP A 14 -27.82 -23.77 -22.99
C ASP A 14 -29.33 -23.78 -22.72
N THR A 15 -29.80 -24.71 -21.91
CA THR A 15 -31.22 -24.80 -21.48
C THR A 15 -31.44 -24.34 -20.03
N CYS A 16 -30.42 -23.73 -19.40
CA CYS A 16 -30.50 -23.34 -17.99
C CYS A 16 -31.38 -22.10 -17.79
N GLN A 17 -32.57 -22.28 -17.22
CA GLN A 17 -33.52 -21.20 -16.88
C GLN A 17 -32.94 -20.12 -15.96
N TYR A 18 -31.88 -20.44 -15.20
CA TYR A 18 -31.21 -19.50 -14.29
C TYR A 18 -30.05 -18.74 -14.95
N LYS A 19 -29.63 -19.08 -16.18
CA LYS A 19 -28.52 -18.42 -16.88
C LYS A 19 -28.66 -16.89 -16.89
N PRO A 20 -29.82 -16.28 -17.19
CA PRO A 20 -29.98 -14.83 -17.20
C PRO A 20 -29.68 -14.15 -15.85
N LYS A 21 -29.89 -14.86 -14.73
CA LYS A 21 -29.59 -14.36 -13.37
C LYS A 21 -28.19 -14.76 -12.88
N CYS A 22 -27.57 -15.78 -13.48
CA CYS A 22 -26.35 -16.41 -12.99
C CYS A 22 -25.06 -15.93 -13.68
N THR A 23 -25.11 -15.63 -14.99
CA THR A 23 -23.96 -15.16 -15.79
C THR A 23 -24.40 -14.41 -17.06
N LYS A 24 -23.54 -13.53 -17.57
CA LYS A 24 -23.71 -12.85 -18.88
C LYS A 24 -22.89 -13.49 -20.00
N ALA A 25 -22.20 -14.60 -19.72
CA ALA A 25 -21.40 -15.30 -20.70
C ALA A 25 -22.27 -15.89 -21.83
N LYS A 26 -21.76 -15.88 -23.07
CA LYS A 26 -22.47 -16.45 -24.22
C LYS A 26 -22.66 -17.97 -24.06
N GLY A 27 -21.60 -18.69 -23.70
CA GLY A 27 -21.63 -20.13 -23.43
C GLY A 27 -21.79 -20.47 -21.95
N ASN A 28 -21.18 -21.58 -21.53
CA ASN A 28 -21.19 -22.01 -20.15
C ASN A 28 -20.52 -20.99 -19.22
N LYS A 29 -21.01 -20.93 -17.97
CA LYS A 29 -20.38 -20.11 -16.93
C LYS A 29 -19.00 -20.68 -16.64
N LYS A 30 -17.97 -19.83 -16.67
CA LYS A 30 -16.60 -20.17 -16.30
C LYS A 30 -16.14 -19.34 -15.11
N LEU A 31 -15.43 -19.97 -14.19
CA LEU A 31 -14.75 -19.33 -13.06
C LEU A 31 -13.25 -19.59 -13.18
N TYR A 32 -12.47 -18.51 -13.16
CA TYR A 32 -11.03 -18.54 -13.27
C TYR A 32 -10.43 -18.34 -11.89
N VAL A 33 -9.77 -19.37 -11.37
CA VAL A 33 -9.23 -19.38 -10.01
C VAL A 33 -7.73 -19.58 -10.05
N SER A 34 -6.98 -18.55 -9.66
CA SER A 34 -5.54 -18.68 -9.41
C SER A 34 -5.29 -19.13 -7.97
N LYS A 35 -4.99 -20.42 -7.79
CA LYS A 35 -4.69 -21.01 -6.47
C LYS A 35 -3.52 -20.31 -5.78
N LYS A 36 -2.48 -19.95 -6.56
CA LYS A 36 -1.31 -19.20 -6.07
C LYS A 36 -1.69 -17.81 -5.57
N PHE A 37 -2.60 -17.12 -6.26
CA PHE A 37 -3.09 -15.82 -5.82
C PHE A 37 -3.85 -15.92 -4.49
N ILE A 38 -4.75 -16.89 -4.36
CA ILE A 38 -5.52 -17.11 -3.12
C ILE A 38 -4.58 -17.39 -1.95
N GLN A 39 -3.60 -18.29 -2.12
CA GLN A 39 -2.62 -18.61 -1.09
C GLN A 39 -1.82 -17.37 -0.67
N LYS A 40 -1.31 -16.60 -1.64
CA LYS A 40 -0.56 -15.36 -1.36
C LYS A 40 -1.42 -14.30 -0.68
N ARG A 41 -2.70 -14.18 -1.06
CA ARG A 41 -3.65 -13.27 -0.42
C ARG A 41 -3.89 -13.65 1.03
N SER A 42 -4.08 -14.94 1.32
CA SER A 42 -4.25 -15.43 2.69
C SER A 42 -3.02 -15.15 3.55
N LYS A 43 -1.82 -15.48 3.05
CA LYS A 43 -0.56 -15.18 3.75
C LYS A 43 -0.35 -13.67 3.95
N SER A 44 -0.71 -12.86 2.96
CA SER A 44 -0.62 -11.41 3.09
C SER A 44 -1.58 -10.88 4.15
N LEU A 45 -2.79 -11.45 4.27
CA LEU A 45 -3.74 -11.08 5.31
C LEU A 45 -3.18 -11.40 6.69
N GLU A 46 -2.74 -12.64 6.88
CA GLU A 46 -2.08 -13.10 8.12
C GLU A 46 -0.92 -12.17 8.53
N ASN A 47 -0.05 -11.82 7.58
CA ASN A 47 1.08 -10.93 7.82
C ASN A 47 0.68 -9.51 8.25
N ILE A 48 -0.44 -8.96 7.78
CA ILE A 48 -0.87 -7.60 8.13
C ILE A 48 -1.80 -7.53 9.34
N THR A 49 -2.37 -8.68 9.74
CA THR A 49 -3.24 -8.82 10.92
C THR A 49 -2.50 -9.35 12.14
N SER A 50 -1.28 -9.88 11.98
CA SER A 50 -0.42 -10.22 13.12
C SER A 50 -0.10 -8.99 13.96
N SER A 51 0.25 -9.18 15.23
CA SER A 51 0.65 -8.09 16.12
C SER A 51 1.81 -7.26 15.53
N GLU A 52 2.82 -7.94 15.00
CA GLU A 52 3.93 -7.31 14.28
C GLU A 52 3.44 -6.56 13.02
N GLY A 53 2.56 -7.18 12.23
CA GLY A 53 1.98 -6.57 11.03
C GLY A 53 1.21 -5.29 11.31
N ILE A 54 0.37 -5.32 12.34
CA ILE A 54 -0.36 -4.15 12.85
C ILE A 54 0.63 -3.09 13.32
N MET A 55 1.70 -3.49 14.02
CA MET A 55 2.71 -2.55 14.48
C MET A 55 3.41 -1.83 13.33
N LEU A 56 3.85 -2.58 12.33
CA LEU A 56 4.59 -2.05 11.17
C LEU A 56 3.70 -1.16 10.29
N ARG A 57 2.44 -1.54 10.02
CA ARG A 57 1.53 -0.72 9.21
C ARG A 57 1.17 0.60 9.91
N THR A 58 0.99 0.56 11.23
CA THR A 58 0.68 1.76 12.02
C THR A 58 1.89 2.70 12.03
N ASN A 59 3.09 2.16 12.24
CA ASN A 59 4.32 2.92 12.15
C ASN A 59 4.55 3.54 10.77
N ARG A 60 4.25 2.80 9.70
CA ARG A 60 4.33 3.34 8.34
C ARG A 60 3.38 4.52 8.14
N SER A 61 2.14 4.44 8.64
CA SER A 61 1.20 5.55 8.60
C SER A 61 1.74 6.76 9.40
N ILE A 62 2.17 6.56 10.65
CA ILE A 62 2.76 7.62 11.49
C ILE A 62 3.96 8.30 10.79
N GLN A 63 4.88 7.53 10.24
CA GLN A 63 6.08 8.06 9.61
C GLN A 63 5.77 8.82 8.32
N VAL A 64 4.84 8.33 7.50
CA VAL A 64 4.47 8.95 6.22
C VAL A 64 3.61 10.19 6.46
N GLU A 65 2.53 10.06 7.23
CA GLU A 65 1.62 11.16 7.53
C GLU A 65 2.32 12.24 8.35
N GLY A 66 3.16 11.86 9.32
CA GLY A 66 3.97 12.80 10.08
C GLY A 66 4.95 13.56 9.19
N ALA A 67 5.61 12.89 8.23
CA ALA A 67 6.49 13.58 7.28
C ALA A 67 5.73 14.59 6.42
N PHE A 68 4.60 14.19 5.85
CA PHE A 68 3.79 15.10 5.03
C PHE A 68 3.17 16.24 5.84
N GLY A 69 2.79 16.00 7.10
CA GLY A 69 2.33 17.03 8.03
C GLY A 69 3.39 18.10 8.25
N VAL A 70 4.62 17.70 8.59
CA VAL A 70 5.76 18.63 8.77
C VAL A 70 6.07 19.38 7.48
N LEU A 71 6.14 18.68 6.33
CA LEU A 71 6.43 19.34 5.05
C LEU A 71 5.36 20.39 4.69
N LYS A 72 4.09 20.11 4.97
CA LYS A 72 3.01 21.03 4.61
C LYS A 72 2.88 22.17 5.62
N GLU A 73 2.75 21.85 6.90
CA GLU A 73 2.42 22.83 7.93
C GLU A 73 3.66 23.53 8.48
N ASP A 74 4.68 22.79 8.90
CA ASP A 74 5.87 23.39 9.51
C ASP A 74 6.77 24.05 8.47
N HIS A 75 6.99 23.40 7.32
CA HIS A 75 7.80 23.96 6.24
C HIS A 75 6.98 24.86 5.29
N GLY A 76 5.64 24.90 5.42
CA GLY A 76 4.78 25.73 4.58
C GLY A 76 4.74 25.30 3.10
N PHE A 77 5.12 24.06 2.76
CA PHE A 77 5.16 23.62 1.36
C PHE A 77 3.74 23.41 0.80
N ARG A 78 3.27 24.36 -0.02
CA ARG A 78 1.92 24.29 -0.65
C ARG A 78 1.95 23.89 -2.13
N ARG A 79 3.03 24.25 -2.84
CA ARG A 79 3.17 24.00 -4.28
C ARG A 79 4.64 23.99 -4.68
N PHE A 80 4.95 23.27 -5.75
CA PHE A 80 6.25 23.37 -6.41
C PHE A 80 6.44 24.75 -7.05
N LEU A 81 7.63 25.30 -6.90
CA LEU A 81 8.04 26.56 -7.52
C LEU A 81 8.52 26.33 -8.95
N THR A 82 9.12 25.17 -9.21
CA THR A 82 9.66 24.82 -10.52
C THR A 82 8.66 24.06 -11.39
N LYS A 83 8.90 24.07 -12.70
CA LYS A 83 8.10 23.34 -13.70
C LYS A 83 8.97 22.35 -14.47
N GLY A 84 8.32 21.31 -14.99
CA GLY A 84 8.98 20.22 -15.71
C GLY A 84 9.48 19.13 -14.78
N LYS A 85 9.42 17.88 -15.25
CA LYS A 85 9.65 16.68 -14.44
C LYS A 85 11.02 16.66 -13.76
N ILE A 86 12.06 17.15 -14.44
CA ILE A 86 13.43 17.18 -13.92
C ILE A 86 13.52 18.16 -12.75
N ASN A 87 13.09 19.41 -12.94
CA ASN A 87 13.20 20.44 -11.91
C ASN A 87 12.33 20.13 -10.69
N VAL A 88 11.09 19.68 -10.91
CA VAL A 88 10.19 19.24 -9.82
C VAL A 88 10.81 18.11 -9.01
N LYS A 89 11.47 17.15 -9.69
CA LYS A 89 12.18 16.07 -8.99
C LYS A 89 13.33 16.62 -8.15
N THR A 90 14.13 17.55 -8.68
CA THR A 90 15.25 18.17 -7.95
C THR A 90 14.74 18.94 -6.73
N GLU A 91 13.71 19.76 -6.89
CA GLU A 91 13.07 20.52 -5.81
C GLU A 91 12.54 19.58 -4.72
N PHE A 92 11.81 18.54 -5.11
CA PHE A 92 11.30 17.54 -4.17
C PHE A 92 12.44 16.80 -3.44
N THR A 93 13.51 16.48 -4.15
CA THR A 93 14.67 15.79 -3.57
C THR A 93 15.33 16.68 -2.51
N LEU A 94 15.58 17.96 -2.81
CA LEU A 94 16.13 18.91 -1.84
C LEU A 94 15.23 19.08 -0.62
N LEU A 95 13.91 19.17 -0.83
CA LEU A 95 12.93 19.24 0.26
C LEU A 95 13.01 18.02 1.19
N CYS A 96 13.05 16.81 0.63
CA CYS A 96 13.19 15.57 1.38
C CYS A 96 14.52 15.51 2.14
N PHE A 97 15.64 15.89 1.50
CA PHE A 97 16.95 15.95 2.14
C PHE A 97 16.95 16.89 3.35
N GLY A 98 16.38 18.09 3.20
CA GLY A 98 16.26 19.05 4.30
C GLY A 98 15.43 18.50 5.46
N TYR A 99 14.30 17.86 5.16
CA TYR A 99 13.49 17.18 6.17
C TYR A 99 14.26 16.07 6.89
N ASP A 100 14.96 15.20 6.15
CA ASP A 100 15.70 14.07 6.74
C ASP A 100 16.86 14.53 7.62
N ILE A 101 17.58 15.58 7.22
CA ILE A 101 18.64 16.21 8.04
C ILE A 101 18.06 16.76 9.34
N ASN A 102 16.97 17.55 9.26
CA ASN A 102 16.32 18.10 10.45
C ASN A 102 15.80 17.00 11.37
N LYS A 103 15.18 15.97 10.80
CA LYS A 103 14.71 14.80 11.56
C LYS A 103 15.85 14.06 12.23
N PHE A 104 16.97 13.86 11.54
CA PHE A 104 18.15 13.21 12.09
C PHE A 104 18.79 14.04 13.20
N HIS A 105 18.95 15.34 12.99
CA HIS A 105 19.43 16.27 14.01
C HIS A 105 18.55 16.22 15.26
N ASN A 106 17.22 16.29 15.10
CA ASN A 106 16.29 16.16 16.22
C ASN A 106 16.38 14.80 16.91
N LYS A 107 16.66 13.71 16.18
CA LYS A 107 16.92 12.40 16.81
C LYS A 107 18.19 12.40 17.65
N ILE A 108 19.26 13.06 17.20
CA ILE A 108 20.51 13.19 17.96
C ILE A 108 20.25 13.98 19.24
N GLN A 109 19.61 15.16 19.15
CA GLN A 109 19.36 16.03 20.31
C GLN A 109 18.46 15.38 21.39
N ASN A 110 17.70 14.35 21.04
CA ASN A 110 16.81 13.64 21.94
C ASN A 110 17.30 12.21 22.27
N ASP A 111 18.53 11.82 21.89
CA ASP A 111 19.08 10.48 22.09
C ASP A 111 18.24 9.32 21.50
N ARG A 112 17.55 9.56 20.37
CA ARG A 112 16.64 8.60 19.71
C ARG A 112 17.20 7.99 18.42
N CYS A 113 18.50 8.08 18.14
CA CYS A 113 19.09 7.62 16.88
C CYS A 113 18.86 6.12 16.58
N ARG A 114 18.69 5.27 17.60
CA ARG A 114 18.46 3.82 17.44
C ARG A 114 16.99 3.41 17.44
N ILE A 115 16.07 4.37 17.64
CA ILE A 115 14.64 4.12 17.70
C ILE A 115 14.06 4.34 16.30
N LEU A 116 13.69 3.24 15.64
CA LEU A 116 13.13 3.25 14.29
C LEU A 116 11.59 3.28 14.31
N LEU A 117 10.99 2.56 15.25
CA LEU A 117 9.55 2.44 15.40
C LEU A 117 9.08 3.28 16.59
N HIS A 118 7.96 3.95 16.38
CA HIS A 118 7.15 4.56 17.43
C HIS A 118 6.45 3.46 18.22
N GLU A 119 6.49 3.58 19.54
CA GLU A 119 5.69 2.76 20.44
C GLU A 119 4.21 3.05 20.18
N ILE A 120 3.45 1.97 19.97
CA ILE A 120 2.00 2.07 19.82
C ILE A 120 1.42 2.06 21.22
N LYS A 121 0.86 3.20 21.65
CA LYS A 121 0.11 3.26 22.90
C LYS A 121 -1.16 2.41 22.72
N ALA A 122 -1.35 1.43 23.60
CA ALA A 122 -2.64 0.76 23.70
C ALA A 122 -3.69 1.81 24.10
N SER A 123 -4.84 1.75 23.42
CA SER A 123 -6.01 2.59 23.72
C SER A 123 -6.63 2.22 25.06
#